data_AF-A0A9E1RBY7-F1
#
_entry.id   AF-A0A9E1RBY7-F1
#
_cell.length_a   1.000
_cell.length_b   1.000
_cell.length_c   1.000
_cell.angle_alpha   90.00
_cell.angle_beta   90.00
_cell.angle_gamma   90.00
#
_symmetry.space_group_name_H-M   'P 1'
#
loop_
_entity.id
_entity.type
_entity.pdbx_description
1 polymer ?
#
loop_
_entity_poly.entity_id
_entity_poly.type
_entity_poly.pdbx_seq_one_letter_code
_entity_poly.pdbx_strand_id
1 'polypeptide(L)'
;MKKWKKFGMGFLVLGLWVFPVSLLFAQSLETRVKFLEDIDNVDWYKVYEKNIIIGWRGLPDNFYGWNHRTAVKASLASLYEVKVWSVRHRQKSWLPGKGGHICVTTAKSGRFGKSNCKK
;
A
#
# COMPACT_ATOMS: atom_id res chain seq x y z
N MET A 1 17.49 -50.50 34.94
CA MET A 1 17.96 -50.76 33.55
C MET A 1 16.82 -51.34 32.72
N LYS A 2 16.81 -51.04 31.41
CA LYS A 2 15.94 -51.53 30.30
C LYS A 2 14.75 -50.65 29.87
N LYS A 3 15.14 -49.56 29.20
CA LYS A 3 14.69 -49.04 27.89
C LYS A 3 13.33 -49.55 27.36
N TRP A 4 12.38 -48.63 27.25
CA TRP A 4 11.23 -48.77 26.36
C TRP A 4 11.42 -47.97 25.07
N LYS A 5 10.92 -48.59 24.00
CA LYS A 5 11.31 -48.36 22.61
C LYS A 5 10.71 -47.07 22.06
N LYS A 6 11.53 -46.37 21.28
CA LYS A 6 11.16 -45.25 20.43
C LYS A 6 10.11 -45.72 19.42
N PHE A 7 8.89 -45.17 19.48
CA PHE A 7 7.97 -45.17 18.35
C PHE A 7 8.09 -43.81 17.67
N GLY A 8 8.93 -43.77 16.63
CA GLY A 8 8.85 -42.72 15.63
C GLY A 8 7.63 -43.02 14.76
N MET A 9 6.66 -42.13 14.74
CA MET A 9 5.63 -42.09 13.72
C MET A 9 5.69 -40.69 13.12
N GLY A 10 6.26 -40.62 11.92
CA GLY A 10 6.49 -39.38 11.19
C GLY A 10 5.17 -38.65 10.94
N PHE A 11 5.09 -37.43 11.45
CA PHE A 11 4.13 -36.46 10.97
C PHE A 11 4.64 -35.95 9.61
N LEU A 12 4.09 -36.49 8.53
CA LEU A 12 4.26 -35.95 7.18
C LEU A 12 3.65 -34.54 7.18
N VAL A 13 4.50 -33.54 7.40
CA VAL A 13 4.16 -32.13 7.18
C VAL A 13 4.02 -31.94 5.67
N LEU A 14 2.80 -32.10 5.16
CA LEU A 14 2.40 -31.49 3.89
C LEU A 14 2.36 -29.97 4.10
N GLY A 15 3.56 -29.38 4.14
CA GLY A 15 3.75 -27.95 4.08
C GLY A 15 3.33 -27.48 2.70
N LEU A 16 2.04 -27.22 2.54
CA LEU A 16 1.54 -26.41 1.45
C LEU A 16 2.20 -25.04 1.63
N TRP A 17 3.26 -24.77 0.86
CA TRP A 17 3.90 -23.46 0.80
C TRP A 17 2.91 -22.49 0.14
N VAL A 18 1.96 -22.00 0.93
CA VAL A 18 1.16 -20.84 0.59
C VAL A 18 2.12 -19.65 0.70
N PHE A 19 2.92 -19.42 -0.35
CA PHE A 19 3.56 -18.13 -0.52
C PHE A 19 2.44 -17.09 -0.54
N PRO A 20 2.40 -16.13 0.40
CA PRO A 20 1.30 -15.18 0.45
C PRO A 20 1.39 -14.32 -0.81
N VAL A 21 0.49 -14.54 -1.76
CA VAL A 21 0.41 -13.76 -3.00
C VAL A 21 0.37 -12.25 -2.69
N SER A 22 -0.14 -11.89 -1.52
CA SER A 22 -0.13 -10.55 -0.90
C SER A 22 1.24 -9.86 -0.86
N LEU A 23 2.33 -10.59 -0.61
CA LEU A 23 3.69 -10.03 -0.52
C LEU A 23 4.21 -9.59 -1.90
N LEU A 24 3.98 -10.42 -2.92
CA LEU A 24 4.37 -10.10 -4.30
C LEU A 24 3.62 -8.87 -4.83
N PHE A 25 2.34 -8.73 -4.45
CA PHE A 25 1.54 -7.55 -4.83
C PHE A 25 2.03 -6.27 -4.16
N ALA A 26 2.31 -6.30 -2.86
CA ALA A 26 2.81 -5.14 -2.13
C ALA A 26 4.13 -4.61 -2.76
N GLN A 27 5.06 -5.51 -3.10
CA GLN A 27 6.31 -5.17 -3.77
C GLN A 27 6.09 -4.54 -5.16
N SER A 28 5.12 -5.05 -5.94
CA SER A 28 4.80 -4.51 -7.26
C SER A 28 4.20 -3.11 -7.18
N LEU A 29 3.37 -2.84 -6.17
CA LEU A 29 2.70 -1.55 -5.98
C LEU A 29 3.70 -0.50 -5.48
N GLU A 30 4.55 -0.87 -4.51
CA GLU A 30 5.61 -0.04 -3.98
C GLU A 30 6.55 0.44 -5.09
N THR A 31 7.02 -0.47 -5.95
CA THR A 31 7.87 -0.13 -7.10
C THR A 31 7.21 0.89 -8.03
N ARG A 32 5.90 0.84 -8.21
CA ARG A 32 5.15 1.75 -9.10
C ARG A 32 4.93 3.14 -8.51
N VAL A 33 5.08 3.28 -7.20
CA VAL A 33 4.92 4.55 -6.49
C VAL A 33 6.23 5.08 -5.89
N LYS A 34 7.37 4.41 -6.13
CA LYS A 34 8.70 4.90 -5.73
C LYS A 34 9.01 6.31 -6.18
N PHE A 35 8.44 6.77 -7.29
CA PHE A 35 8.58 8.17 -7.74
C PHE A 35 8.09 9.21 -6.70
N LEU A 36 7.33 8.79 -5.69
CA LEU A 36 6.94 9.64 -4.56
C LEU A 36 8.16 10.08 -3.73
N GLU A 37 9.26 9.33 -3.76
CA GLU A 37 10.52 9.67 -3.08
C GLU A 37 11.20 10.89 -3.72
N ASP A 38 10.94 11.12 -5.02
CA ASP A 38 11.49 12.23 -5.80
C ASP A 38 10.65 13.51 -5.72
N ILE A 39 9.57 13.53 -4.92
CA ILE A 39 8.69 14.69 -4.77
C ILE A 39 9.04 15.42 -3.47
N ASP A 40 9.59 16.63 -3.57
CA ASP A 40 10.08 17.42 -2.43
C ASP A 40 9.10 17.55 -1.25
N ASN A 41 7.80 17.65 -1.55
CA ASN A 41 6.76 17.82 -0.54
C ASN A 41 6.32 16.52 0.13
N VAL A 42 6.73 15.35 -0.37
CA VAL A 42 6.44 14.05 0.25
C VAL A 42 7.48 13.77 1.32
N ASP A 43 7.04 13.62 2.57
CA ASP A 43 7.92 13.25 3.69
C ASP A 43 8.07 11.73 3.83
N TRP A 44 6.98 11.02 3.57
CA TRP A 44 6.90 9.57 3.63
C TRP A 44 5.68 9.10 2.86
N TYR A 45 5.71 7.85 2.43
CA TYR A 45 4.52 7.14 1.95
C TYR A 45 4.47 5.73 2.54
N LYS A 46 3.28 5.15 2.56
CA LYS A 46 3.06 3.77 3.00
C LYS A 46 2.12 3.08 2.04
N VAL A 47 2.44 1.84 1.72
CA VAL A 47 1.61 0.97 0.88
C VAL A 47 1.00 -0.11 1.77
N TYR A 48 -0.33 -0.19 1.76
CA TYR A 48 -1.13 -1.15 2.50
C TYR A 48 -2.18 -1.77 1.59
N GLU A 49 -1.87 -2.93 0.99
CA GLU A 49 -2.75 -3.63 0.06
C GLU A 49 -3.22 -2.72 -1.10
N LYS A 50 -4.49 -2.27 -1.05
CA LYS A 50 -5.14 -1.40 -2.03
C LYS A 50 -5.11 0.08 -1.62
N ASN A 51 -4.39 0.42 -0.55
CA ASN A 51 -4.30 1.77 -0.02
C ASN A 51 -2.86 2.26 -0.11
N ILE A 52 -2.72 3.51 -0.54
CA ILE A 52 -1.46 4.25 -0.45
C ILE A 52 -1.72 5.45 0.44
N ILE A 53 -0.82 5.72 1.36
CA ILE A 53 -0.89 6.87 2.26
C ILE A 53 0.31 7.74 1.95
N ILE A 54 0.09 9.04 1.72
CA ILE A 54 1.14 10.01 1.43
C ILE A 54 1.13 11.06 2.55
N GLY A 55 2.26 11.19 3.24
CA GLY A 55 2.49 12.22 4.24
C GLY A 55 3.15 13.45 3.62
N TRP A 56 2.42 14.56 3.56
CA TRP A 56 2.88 15.80 2.92
C TRP A 56 3.48 16.79 3.93
N ARG A 57 4.71 17.28 3.70
CA ARG A 57 5.35 18.37 4.50
C ARG A 57 4.66 19.72 4.28
N GLY A 58 4.07 19.89 3.10
CA GLY A 58 3.26 21.01 2.66
C GLY A 58 2.50 20.58 1.41
N LEU A 59 1.45 21.32 1.03
CA LEU A 59 0.72 21.01 -0.19
C LEU A 59 1.48 21.60 -1.39
N PRO A 60 1.97 20.78 -2.35
CA PRO A 60 2.56 21.30 -3.57
C PRO A 60 1.49 21.96 -4.46
N ASP A 61 1.90 22.84 -5.37
CA ASP A 61 0.98 23.49 -6.31
C ASP A 61 0.18 22.48 -7.14
N ASN A 62 0.82 21.38 -7.56
CA ASN A 62 0.16 20.29 -8.28
C ASN A 62 -0.29 19.14 -7.36
N PHE A 63 -0.78 19.45 -6.16
CA PHE A 63 -1.23 18.46 -5.18
C PHE A 63 -2.28 17.49 -5.74
N TYR A 64 -3.27 18.02 -6.47
CA TYR A 64 -4.26 17.19 -7.16
C TYR A 64 -3.60 16.23 -8.17
N GLY A 65 -2.71 16.75 -9.03
CA GLY A 65 -2.07 15.95 -10.07
C GLY A 65 -1.19 14.84 -9.53
N TRP A 66 -0.48 15.07 -8.42
CA TRP A 66 0.32 14.03 -7.76
C TRP A 66 -0.54 12.90 -7.19
N ASN A 67 -1.63 13.23 -6.52
CA ASN A 67 -2.58 12.24 -6.00
C ASN A 67 -3.25 11.45 -7.13
N HIS A 68 -3.68 12.14 -8.19
CA HIS A 68 -4.23 11.53 -9.40
C HIS A 68 -3.24 10.55 -10.03
N ARG A 69 -2.02 11.01 -10.32
CA ARG A 69 -0.97 10.20 -10.95
C ARG A 69 -0.64 8.96 -10.13
N THR A 70 -0.57 9.11 -8.80
CA THR A 70 -0.32 8.00 -7.87
C THR A 70 -1.43 6.95 -7.96
N ALA A 71 -2.69 7.38 -7.87
CA ALA A 71 -3.83 6.46 -7.91
C ALA A 71 -3.88 5.70 -9.24
N VAL A 72 -3.73 6.42 -10.36
CA VAL A 72 -3.74 5.83 -11.70
C VAL A 72 -2.62 4.81 -11.87
N LYS A 73 -1.36 5.17 -11.57
CA LYS A 73 -0.21 4.26 -11.71
C LYS A 73 -0.34 3.02 -10.84
N ALA A 74 -0.78 3.17 -9.60
CA ALA A 74 -0.97 2.06 -8.68
C ALA A 74 -2.13 1.14 -9.09
N SER A 75 -3.24 1.71 -9.55
CA SER A 75 -4.39 0.92 -10.01
C SER A 75 -4.11 0.17 -11.31
N LEU A 76 -3.26 0.71 -12.19
CA LEU A 76 -2.81 0.03 -13.40
C LEU A 76 -1.99 -1.23 -13.09
N ALA A 77 -1.19 -1.19 -12.02
CA ALA A 77 -0.34 -2.30 -11.62
C ALA A 77 -1.08 -3.44 -10.91
N SER A 78 -2.10 -3.10 -10.12
CA SER A 78 -2.84 -4.06 -9.32
C SER A 78 -4.13 -4.57 -9.97
N LEU A 79 -4.64 -3.88 -11.01
CA LEU A 79 -5.96 -4.09 -11.62
C LEU A 79 -7.17 -3.92 -10.68
N TYR A 80 -6.95 -3.60 -9.39
CA TYR A 80 -8.00 -3.32 -8.42
C TYR A 80 -8.29 -1.81 -8.29
N GLU A 81 -9.35 -1.49 -7.55
CA GLU A 81 -9.55 -0.12 -7.07
C GLU A 81 -8.50 0.19 -5.99
N VAL A 82 -7.71 1.23 -6.23
CA VAL A 82 -6.72 1.77 -5.29
C VAL A 82 -7.25 3.07 -4.70
N LYS A 83 -7.00 3.27 -3.40
CA LYS A 83 -7.28 4.52 -2.68
C LYS A 83 -5.98 5.16 -2.23
N VAL A 84 -5.75 6.40 -2.65
CA VAL A 84 -4.62 7.22 -2.22
C VAL A 84 -5.14 8.22 -1.18
N TRP A 85 -4.62 8.12 0.03
CA TRP A 85 -4.93 8.95 1.17
C TRP A 85 -3.82 9.99 1.34
N SER A 86 -4.17 11.27 1.28
CA SER A 86 -3.25 12.35 1.62
C SER A 86 -3.44 12.76 3.07
N VAL A 87 -2.35 12.80 3.83
CA VAL A 87 -2.34 13.19 5.24
C VAL A 87 -1.23 14.21 5.52
N ARG A 88 -1.27 14.87 6.67
CA ARG A 88 -0.16 15.74 7.11
C ARG A 88 1.04 14.86 7.48
N HIS A 89 2.26 15.28 7.15
CA HIS A 89 3.46 14.49 7.39
C HIS A 89 3.70 14.06 8.86
N ARG A 90 3.15 14.79 9.83
CA ARG A 90 3.26 14.41 11.25
C ARG A 90 2.47 13.15 11.61
N GLN A 91 1.52 12.75 10.76
CA GLN A 91 0.60 11.63 11.01
C GLN A 91 1.20 10.26 10.60
N LYS A 92 2.43 9.95 11.01
CA LYS A 92 3.16 8.73 10.60
C LYS A 92 2.44 7.42 10.98
N SER A 93 1.60 7.42 12.02
CA SER A 93 0.83 6.25 12.48
C SER A 93 -0.62 6.19 11.94
N TRP A 94 -0.96 7.05 10.98
CA TRP A 94 -2.30 7.08 10.40
C TRP A 94 -2.62 5.81 9.61
N LEU A 95 -3.90 5.39 9.63
CA LEU A 95 -4.38 4.18 8.99
C LEU A 95 -5.59 4.47 8.09
N PRO A 96 -5.76 3.72 6.98
CA PRO A 96 -6.89 3.90 6.05
C PRO A 96 -8.25 3.89 6.75
N GLY A 97 -9.15 4.76 6.30
CA GLY A 97 -10.51 4.88 6.86
C GLY A 97 -10.61 5.69 8.17
N LYS A 98 -9.49 6.16 8.74
CA LYS A 98 -9.53 7.07 9.90
C LYS A 98 -9.86 8.51 9.50
N GLY A 99 -10.37 9.29 10.45
CA GLY A 99 -10.56 10.74 10.29
C GLY A 99 -9.22 11.49 10.17
N GLY A 100 -9.30 12.79 9.88
CA GLY A 100 -8.13 13.68 9.87
C GLY A 100 -7.17 13.50 8.69
N HIS A 101 -7.64 12.95 7.57
CA HIS A 101 -6.94 13.01 6.29
C HIS A 101 -7.28 14.31 5.56
N ILE A 102 -6.39 14.73 4.65
CA ILE A 102 -6.56 15.93 3.83
C ILE A 102 -7.55 15.65 2.70
N CYS A 103 -7.30 14.58 1.95
CA CYS A 103 -8.15 14.14 0.84
C CYS A 103 -7.88 12.68 0.47
N VAL A 104 -8.70 12.15 -0.41
CA VAL A 104 -8.68 10.80 -0.96
C VAL A 104 -8.84 10.87 -2.46
N THR A 105 -8.04 10.10 -3.18
CA THR A 105 -8.17 9.89 -4.62
C THR A 105 -8.28 8.41 -4.93
N THR A 106 -9.19 8.03 -5.82
CA THR A 106 -9.41 6.65 -6.22
C THR A 106 -9.19 6.45 -7.71
N ALA A 107 -8.72 5.27 -8.08
CA ALA A 107 -8.60 4.82 -9.46
C ALA A 107 -8.73 3.30 -9.54
N LYS A 108 -9.19 2.77 -10.68
CA LYS A 108 -9.35 1.34 -10.93
C LYS A 108 -8.83 0.99 -12.31
N SER A 109 -7.95 0.00 -12.39
CA SER A 109 -7.41 -0.51 -13.66
C SER A 109 -6.84 0.60 -14.56
N GLY A 110 -6.11 1.55 -13.99
CA GLY A 110 -5.52 2.69 -14.70
C GLY A 110 -6.50 3.81 -15.05
N ARG A 111 -7.78 3.68 -14.71
CA ARG A 111 -8.80 4.72 -14.93
C ARG A 111 -9.05 5.49 -13.65
N PHE A 112 -8.99 6.82 -13.76
CA PHE A 112 -9.35 7.70 -12.66
C PHE A 112 -10.80 7.48 -12.22
N GLY A 113 -11.03 7.42 -10.91
CA GLY A 113 -12.35 7.32 -10.31
C GLY A 113 -12.83 8.68 -9.83
N LYS A 114 -12.53 9.01 -8.57
CA LYS A 114 -12.89 10.29 -7.96
C LYS A 114 -11.80 10.82 -7.06
N SER A 115 -11.83 12.11 -6.80
CA SER A 115 -10.96 12.76 -5.82
C SER A 115 -11.72 13.87 -5.12
N ASN A 116 -11.51 14.03 -3.81
CA ASN A 116 -11.91 15.23 -3.07
C ASN A 116 -10.70 16.14 -2.76
N CYS A 117 -9.55 15.92 -3.40
CA CYS A 117 -8.41 16.83 -3.31
C CYS A 117 -8.73 18.13 -4.05
N LYS A 118 -8.35 19.27 -3.46
CA LYS A 118 -8.50 20.57 -4.12
C LYS A 118 -7.56 20.65 -5.32
N LYS A 119 -8.09 21.18 -6.42
CA LYS A 119 -7.31 21.56 -7.61
C LYS A 119 -6.55 22.85 -7.35
#